data_AF-A0A968LGK4-F1
#
_entry.id   AF-A0A968LGK4-F1
#
_cell.length_a   1.000
_cell.length_b   1.000
_cell.length_c   1.000
_cell.angle_alpha   90.00
_cell.angle_beta   90.00
_cell.angle_gamma   90.00
#
_symmetry.space_group_name_H-M   'P 1'
#
loop_
_entity.id
_entity.type
_entity.pdbx_description
1 polymer ?
#
loop_
_entity_poly.entity_id
_entity_poly.type
_entity_poly.pdbx_seq_one_letter_code
_entity_poly.pdbx_strand_id
1 'polypeptide(L)' 'VVDEKGTTASAATGIVVGEGDGGPGPEYSIRVDRPFVLAIRDEPTGTLLFFGRVLDPSK' A
#
# COMPACT_ATOMS: atom_id res chain seq x y z
N VAL A 1 -5.92 10.91 -9.44
CA VAL A 1 -5.47 9.68 -10.14
C VAL A 1 -4.24 9.17 -9.42
N VAL A 2 -4.23 7.91 -9.00
CA VAL A 2 -3.11 7.22 -8.33
C VAL A 2 -2.81 6.00 -9.21
N ASP A 3 -1.62 5.91 -9.78
CA ASP A 3 -1.21 4.79 -10.65
C ASP A 3 -0.22 3.83 -9.94
N GLU A 4 0.31 2.79 -10.61
CA GLU A 4 1.56 2.09 -10.25
C GLU A 4 2.79 2.98 -10.54
N LYS A 5 2.49 4.27 -10.74
CA LYS A 5 3.34 5.36 -10.43
C LYS A 5 2.92 6.10 -9.08
N GLY A 6 1.71 6.26 -8.61
CA GLY A 6 1.42 7.26 -7.57
C GLY A 6 1.87 8.60 -8.17
N THR A 7 3.12 9.01 -7.96
CA THR A 7 3.84 9.64 -9.08
C THR A 7 5.06 8.83 -9.60
N THR A 8 5.66 7.86 -8.84
CA THR A 8 6.12 6.49 -9.28
C THR A 8 5.92 5.32 -8.20
N ALA A 9 5.19 4.21 -8.44
CA ALA A 9 4.40 3.36 -7.51
C ALA A 9 4.69 1.94 -7.93
N SER A 10 5.97 1.72 -7.81
CA SER A 10 6.44 0.40 -7.62
C SER A 10 5.99 -0.05 -6.22
N ALA A 11 4.79 -0.62 -6.15
CA ALA A 11 4.46 -1.65 -5.17
C ALA A 11 4.41 -3.01 -5.88
N ALA A 12 5.42 -3.29 -6.71
CA ALA A 12 5.65 -4.59 -7.30
C ALA A 12 6.91 -5.21 -6.67
N THR A 13 6.87 -5.51 -5.37
CA THR A 13 7.73 -6.54 -4.80
C THR A 13 6.90 -7.80 -4.63
N GLY A 14 6.68 -8.48 -5.76
CA GLY A 14 6.32 -9.90 -5.75
C GLY A 14 7.53 -10.69 -5.27
N ILE A 15 7.65 -10.90 -3.96
CA ILE A 15 8.59 -11.89 -3.45
C ILE A 15 7.94 -13.25 -3.71
N VAL A 16 8.22 -13.82 -4.88
CA VAL A 16 8.04 -15.27 -5.07
C VAL A 16 9.21 -15.90 -4.32
N VAL A 17 9.03 -16.19 -3.04
CA VAL A 17 10.00 -17.02 -2.31
C VAL A 17 9.91 -18.39 -2.94
N GLY A 18 10.90 -18.70 -3.79
CA GLY A 18 11.10 -20.02 -4.32
C GLY A 18 11.24 -21.02 -3.17
N GLU A 19 10.65 -22.18 -3.36
CA GLU A 19 10.68 -23.34 -2.49
C GLU A 19 12.11 -23.59 -1.96
N GLY A 20 12.34 -23.25 -0.68
CA GLY A 20 13.66 -23.32 -0.06
C GLY A 20 13.60 -23.10 1.45
N ASP A 21 13.43 -24.20 2.19
CA ASP A 21 13.85 -24.44 3.58
C ASP A 21 13.60 -23.37 4.68
N GLY A 22 12.59 -22.53 4.50
CA GLY A 22 12.02 -21.71 5.57
C GLY A 22 10.53 -21.54 5.29
N GLY A 23 9.69 -22.37 5.92
CA GLY A 23 8.25 -22.42 5.63
C GLY A 23 7.64 -21.02 5.59
N PRO A 24 6.79 -20.70 4.59
CA PRO A 24 6.28 -19.36 4.40
C PRO A 24 5.60 -18.92 5.70
N GLY A 25 6.14 -17.86 6.31
CA GLY A 25 5.43 -17.15 7.36
C GLY A 25 4.02 -16.81 6.86
N PRO A 26 3.03 -16.66 7.74
CA PRO A 26 1.64 -16.47 7.35
C PRO A 26 1.53 -15.45 6.22
N GLU A 27 0.94 -15.85 5.10
CA GLU A 27 0.71 -14.97 3.96
C GLU A 27 -0.27 -13.87 4.38
N TYR A 28 0.24 -12.66 4.60
CA TYR A 28 -0.59 -11.51 4.91
C TYR A 28 -1.10 -10.90 3.62
N SER A 29 -2.39 -11.09 3.33
CA SER A 29 -3.06 -10.41 2.21
C SER A 29 -3.74 -9.13 2.69
N ILE A 30 -3.39 -8.01 2.07
CA ILE A 30 -4.06 -6.71 2.28
C ILE A 30 -4.85 -6.40 1.02
N ARG A 31 -6.18 -6.39 1.15
CA ARG A 31 -7.11 -5.98 0.07
C ARG A 31 -7.73 -4.63 0.43
N VAL A 32 -7.56 -3.65 -0.45
CA VAL A 32 -8.07 -2.27 -0.30
C VAL A 32 -9.17 -2.03 -1.34
N ASP A 33 -10.19 -2.90 -1.33
CA ASP A 33 -11.31 -2.95 -2.30
C ASP A 33 -12.63 -2.37 -1.74
N ARG A 34 -12.54 -1.64 -0.61
CA ARG A 34 -13.66 -1.02 0.11
C ARG A 34 -13.20 0.29 0.75
N PRO A 35 -14.11 1.15 1.24
CA PRO A 35 -13.73 2.45 1.77
C PRO A 35 -12.62 2.40 2.83
N PHE A 36 -11.60 3.23 2.66
CA PHE A 36 -10.40 3.25 3.48
C PHE A 36 -9.97 4.68 3.83
N VAL A 37 -9.12 4.79 4.86
CA VAL A 37 -8.50 6.07 5.24
C VAL A 37 -7.12 6.14 4.62
N LEU A 38 -6.79 7.31 4.07
CA LEU A 38 -5.48 7.63 3.50
C LEU A 38 -4.85 8.75 4.32
N ALA A 39 -3.58 8.58 4.65
CA ALA A 39 -2.77 9.62 5.26
C ALA A 39 -1.42 9.70 4.53
N ILE A 40 -0.99 10.92 4.18
CA ILE A 40 0.36 11.20 3.72
C ILE A 40 1.00 12.03 4.80
N ARG A 41 2.12 11.54 5.33
CA ARG A 41 2.89 12.25 6.36
C ARG A 41 4.30 12.50 5.88
N ASP A 42 4.85 13.63 6.29
CA ASP A 42 6.29 13.82 6.30
C ASP A 42 6.88 12.93 7.40
N GLU A 43 7.76 12.00 7.04
CA GLU A 43 8.31 11.02 7.97
C GLU A 43 9.26 11.63 9.02
N PRO A 44 10.18 12.56 8.67
CA PRO A 44 11.06 13.18 9.65
C PRO A 44 10.34 14.00 10.73
N THR A 45 9.32 14.78 10.34
CA THR A 45 8.61 15.67 11.29
C THR A 45 7.31 15.07 11.84
N GLY A 46 6.80 14.00 11.22
CA GLY A 46 5.50 13.42 11.54
C GLY A 46 4.32 14.27 11.07
N THR A 47 4.57 15.36 10.34
CA THR A 47 3.52 16.28 9.89
C THR A 47 2.58 15.58 8.91
N LEU A 48 1.27 15.63 9.17
CA LEU A 48 0.27 15.15 8.22
C LEU A 48 0.12 16.16 7.08
N LEU A 49 0.57 15.78 5.89
CA LEU A 49 0.45 16.57 4.67
C LEU A 49 -0.96 16.42 4.06
N PHE A 50 -1.50 15.20 4.11
CA PHE A 50 -2.86 14.91 3.66
C PHE A 50 -3.50 13.87 4.59
N PHE A 51 -4.80 14.01 4.85
CA PHE A 51 -5.59 13.06 5.61
C PHE A 51 -7.02 13.05 5.08
N GLY A 52 -7.56 11.88 4.80
CA GLY A 52 -8.91 11.76 4.28
C GLY A 52 -9.40 10.34 4.15
N ARG A 53 -10.65 10.20 3.68
CA ARG A 53 -11.28 8.91 3.44
C ARG A 53 -11.58 8.77 1.95
N VAL A 54 -11.20 7.63 1.38
CA VAL A 54 -11.60 7.24 0.02
C VAL A 54 -12.86 6.40 0.14
N LEU A 55 -13.96 6.92 -0.39
CA LEU A 55 -15.25 6.24 -0.41
C LEU A 55 -15.46 5.45 -1.70
N ASP A 56 -15.01 6.03 -2.81
CA ASP A 56 -15.11 5.46 -4.15
C ASP A 56 -13.86 5.90 -4.93
N PRO A 57 -12.90 5.00 -5.20
CA PRO A 57 -11.67 5.33 -5.93
C PRO A 57 -11.87 5.47 -7.45
N SER A 58 -13.08 5.18 -7.97
CA SER A 58 -13.38 5.25 -9.40
C SER A 58 -13.91 6.60 -9.87
N LYS A 59 -14.13 7.53 -8.93
CA LYS A 59 -14.59 8.90 -9.21
C LYS A 59 -13.46 9.92 -9.19
#